data_AF-A0A2M8TFM0-F1
#
_entry.id   AF-A0A2M8TFM0-F1
#
_cell.length_a   1.000
_cell.length_b   1.000
_cell.length_c   1.000
_cell.angle_alpha   90.00
_cell.angle_beta   90.00
_cell.angle_gamma   90.00
#
_symmetry.space_group_name_H-M   'P 1'
#
loop_
_entity.id
_entity.type
_entity.pdbx_description
1 polymer ?
#
loop_
_entity_poly.entity_id
_entity_poly.type
_entity_poly.pdbx_seq_one_letter_code
_entity_poly.pdbx_strand_id
1 'polypeptide(L)' 'MHLREVIYKNQKSLIIYLTETEIKDINIKEKIIEYKKEYLNVTVFLSGSRSIENVLKAMVQKRM' A
#
# COMPACT_ATOMS: atom_id res chain seq x y z
N MET A 1 -5.61 -7.54 -0.84
CA MET A 1 -4.55 -6.58 -0.45
C MET A 1 -3.62 -6.48 -1.63
N HIS A 2 -3.23 -5.28 -2.06
CA HIS A 2 -2.24 -5.11 -3.11
C HIS A 2 -0.96 -4.49 -2.53
N LEU A 3 0.19 -5.04 -2.93
CA LEU A 3 1.50 -4.59 -2.50
C LEU A 3 2.27 -4.08 -3.70
N ARG A 4 3.00 -2.99 -3.50
CA ARG A 4 3.89 -2.43 -4.52
C ARG A 4 5.18 -1.95 -3.87
N GLU A 5 6.27 -2.59 -4.25
CA GLU A 5 7.60 -2.12 -3.88
C GLU A 5 8.00 -0.93 -4.76
N VAL A 6 8.57 0.10 -4.14
CA VAL A 6 9.09 1.27 -4.83
C VAL A 6 10.44 1.66 -4.26
N ILE A 7 11.35 2.07 -5.13
CA ILE A 7 12.62 2.68 -4.72
C ILE A 7 12.42 4.19 -4.83
N TYR A 8 12.42 4.88 -3.69
CA TYR A 8 12.32 6.33 -3.64
C TYR A 8 13.54 6.89 -2.92
N LYS A 9 14.24 7.85 -3.53
CA LYS A 9 15.50 8.42 -3.00
C LYS A 9 16.53 7.35 -2.58
N ASN A 10 16.71 6.32 -3.42
CA ASN A 10 17.61 5.20 -3.16
C ASN A 10 17.23 4.31 -1.95
N GLN A 11 16.00 4.43 -1.44
CA GLN A 11 15.50 3.64 -0.32
C GLN A 11 14.36 2.73 -0.76
N LYS A 12 14.43 1.45 -0.37
CA LYS A 12 13.33 0.50 -0.57
C LYS A 12 12.16 0.89 0.33
N SER A 13 11.00 1.10 -0.28
CA SER A 13 9.75 1.42 0.39
C SER A 13 8.64 0.50 -0.11
N LEU A 14 7.68 0.19 0.76
CA LEU A 14 6.52 -0.62 0.41
C LEU A 14 5.27 0.24 0.43
N ILE A 15 4.49 0.17 -0.64
CA ILE A 15 3.15 0.72 -0.70
C ILE A 15 2.14 -0.42 -0.59
N ILE A 16 1.24 -0.32 0.37
CA ILE A 16 0.19 -1.29 0.66
C ILE A 16 -1.16 -0.65 0.37
N TYR A 17 -1.97 -1.27 -0.47
CA TYR A 17 -3.34 -0.86 -0.73
C TYR A 17 -4.30 -1.86 -0.10
N LEU A 18 -5.20 -1.34 0.74
CA LEU A 18 -6.20 -2.11 1.47
C LEU A 18 -7.59 -1.57 1.16
N THR A 19 -8.57 -2.46 1.17
CA THR A 19 -9.99 -2.12 1.25
C THR A 19 -10.41 -1.89 2.70
N GLU A 20 -11.59 -1.30 2.90
CA GLU A 20 -12.19 -1.11 4.23
C GLU A 20 -12.51 -2.42 4.96
N THR A 21 -12.77 -3.50 4.22
CA THR A 21 -12.98 -4.83 4.82
C THR A 21 -11.67 -5.42 5.28
N GLU A 22 -10.61 -5.29 4.47
CA GLU A 22 -9.28 -5.84 4.76
C GLU A 22 -8.60 -5.19 5.96
N ILE A 23 -8.79 -3.89 6.19
CA ILE A 23 -8.19 -3.24 7.38
C ILE A 23 -8.78 -3.73 8.70
N LYS A 24 -9.98 -4.34 8.67
CA LYS A 24 -10.60 -4.92 9.87
C LYS A 24 -10.03 -6.29 10.21
N ASP A 25 -9.38 -6.96 9.25
CA ASP A 25 -8.74 -8.26 9.45
C ASP A 25 -7.47 -8.12 10.30
N ILE A 26 -7.41 -8.86 11.41
CA ILE A 26 -6.26 -8.83 12.32
C ILE A 26 -4.99 -9.42 11.68
N ASN A 27 -5.13 -10.42 10.82
CA ASN A 27 -3.99 -11.04 10.13
C ASN A 27 -3.32 -10.04 9.17
N ILE A 28 -4.11 -9.13 8.58
CA ILE A 28 -3.57 -8.08 7.71
C ILE A 28 -2.80 -7.04 8.53
N LYS A 29 -3.27 -6.71 9.73
CA LYS A 29 -2.54 -5.80 10.64
C LYS A 29 -1.20 -6.38 11.05
N GLU A 30 -1.16 -7.67 11.40
CA GLU A 30 0.07 -8.36 11.76
C GLU A 30 1.07 -8.36 10.59
N LYS A 31 0.63 -8.65 9.37
CA LYS A 31 1.47 -8.57 8.16
C LYS A 31 2.05 -7.17 7.93
N ILE A 32 1.28 -6.11 8.14
CA ILE A 32 1.80 -4.73 8.01
C ILE A 32 2.89 -4.45 9.04
N ILE A 33 2.75 -4.98 10.26
CA ILE A 33 3.79 -4.86 11.30
C ILE A 33 5.06 -5.61 10.88
N GLU A 34 4.93 -6.78 10.26
CA GLU A 34 6.08 -7.51 9.70
C GLU A 34 6.77 -6.72 8.59
N TYR A 35 6.01 -6.16 7.63
CA TYR A 35 6.59 -5.34 6.57
C TYR A 35 7.32 -4.10 7.10
N LYS A 36 6.90 -3.52 8.22
CA LYS A 36 7.62 -2.41 8.84
C LYS A 36 9.00 -2.80 9.39
N LYS A 37 9.27 -4.09 9.61
CA LYS A 37 10.60 -4.57 10.02
C LYS A 37 11.53 -4.75 8.83
N GLU A 38 10.99 -5.05 7.65
CA GLU A 38 11.76 -5.32 6.42
C GLU A 38 12.00 -4.06 5.57
N TYR A 39 11.00 -3.17 5.51
CA TYR A 39 11.07 -1.96 4.69
C TYR A 39 11.32 -0.73 5.55
N LEU A 40 12.22 0.13 5.09
CA LEU A 40 12.53 1.38 5.78
C LEU A 40 11.33 2.33 5.82
N ASN A 41 10.49 2.30 4.79
CA ASN A 41 9.24 3.04 4.74
C ASN A 41 8.09 2.14 4.27
N VAL A 42 6.97 2.17 4.99
CA VAL A 42 5.72 1.50 4.62
C VAL A 42 4.61 2.53 4.55
N THR A 43 3.97 2.68 3.39
CA THR A 43 2.83 3.58 3.18
C THR A 43 1.57 2.76 2.93
N VAL A 44 0.51 3.00 3.69
CA VAL A 44 -0.76 2.27 3.56
C VAL A 44 -1.83 3.20 2.99
N PHE A 45 -2.45 2.79 1.90
CA PHE A 45 -3.59 3.48 1.27
C PHE A 45 -4.87 2.69 1.50
N LEU A 46 -5.87 3.38 2.04
CA LEU A 46 -7.22 2.86 2.20
C LEU A 46 -8.08 3.24 1.00
N SER A 47 -8.57 2.23 0.32
CA SER A 47 -9.46 2.34 -0.82
C SER A 47 -10.89 2.25 -0.28
N GLY A 48 -11.48 3.38 0.10
CA GLY A 48 -12.90 3.44 0.46
C GLY A 48 -13.76 3.28 -0.79
N SER A 49 -14.69 2.30 -0.79
CA SER A 49 -15.78 1.96 -1.75
C SER A 49 -15.63 2.21 -3.27
N ARG A 50 -14.50 2.70 -3.76
CA ARG A 50 -14.22 2.98 -5.16
C ARG A 50 -12.97 2.20 -5.55
N SER A 51 -13.18 1.35 -6.55
CA SER A 51 -12.24 0.41 -7.15
C SER A 51 -10.77 0.82 -7.02
N ILE A 52 -9.98 -0.06 -6.40
CA ILE A 52 -8.51 0.05 -6.29
C ILE A 52 -7.87 0.37 -7.65
N GLU A 53 -8.46 -0.12 -8.76
CA GLU A 53 -8.01 0.19 -10.12
C GLU A 53 -7.98 1.70 -10.43
N ASN A 54 -8.92 2.47 -9.89
CA ASN A 54 -8.98 3.92 -10.10
C ASN A 54 -7.88 4.66 -9.32
N VAL A 55 -7.54 4.19 -8.11
CA VAL A 55 -6.42 4.72 -7.33
C VAL A 55 -5.09 4.40 -8.03
N LEU A 56 -4.95 3.18 -8.56
CA LEU A 56 -3.78 2.75 -9.32
C LEU A 56 -3.60 3.58 -10.61
N LYS A 57 -4.67 3.79 -11.39
CA LYS A 57 -4.65 4.63 -12.59
C LYS A 57 -4.31 6.10 -12.27
N ALA A 58 -4.88 6.66 -11.21
CA ALA A 58 -4.61 8.04 -10.79
C ALA A 58 -3.15 8.25 -10.35
N MET A 59 -2.51 7.26 -9.73
CA MET A 59 -1.09 7.33 -9.36
C MET A 59 -0.16 7.19 -10.57
N VAL A 60 -0.52 6.38 -11.57
CA VAL A 60 0.27 6.23 -12.81
C VAL A 60 0.19 7.49 -13.68
N GLN A 61 -0.96 8.17 -13.71
CA GLN A 61 -1.13 9.40 -14.49
C GLN A 61 -0.42 10.63 -13.91
N LYS A 62 -0.10 10.64 -12.61
CA LYS A 62 0.61 11.78 -11.97
C LYS A 62 2.10 11.90 -12.33
N ARG A 63 2.54 11.21 -13.39
CA ARG A 63 3.93 11.16 -13.88
C ARG A 63 4.17 11.91 -15.19
N MET A 64 3.26 12.80 -15.59
CA MET A 64 3.48 13.75 -16.70
C MET A 64 3.49 15.18 -16.18
#